data_AF-A0A7J4IU49-F1
#
_entry.id   AF-A0A7J4IU49-F1
#
_cell.length_a   1.000
_cell.length_b   1.000
_cell.length_c   1.000
_cell.angle_alpha   90.00
_cell.angle_beta   90.00
_cell.angle_gamma   90.00
#
_symmetry.space_group_name_H-M   'P 1'
#
loop_
_entity.id
_entity.type
_entity.pdbx_description
1 polymer ?
#
loop_
_entity_poly.entity_id
_entity_poly.type
_entity_poly.pdbx_seq_one_letter_code
_entity_poly.pdbx_strand_id
1 'polypeptide(L)' 'MIEGKVVRLGNSAAIAIKKKDLKENKLKFNQTLKISVIRQDNERALSELFGIAKGAKPFKREEKDRVF' A
#
# COMPACT_ATOMS: atom_id res chain seq x y z
N MET A 1 -12.71 -4.05 -0.92
CA MET A 1 -11.69 -3.61 0.06
C MET A 1 -12.40 -2.73 1.07
N ILE A 2 -12.23 -2.97 2.37
CA ILE A 2 -12.94 -2.21 3.41
C ILE A 2 -11.98 -1.17 3.97
N GLU A 3 -12.37 0.09 3.87
CA GLU A 3 -11.59 1.22 4.37
C GLU A 3 -12.13 1.66 5.73
N GLY A 4 -11.26 1.68 6.73
CA GLY A 4 -11.60 2.10 8.07
C GLY A 4 -10.59 3.11 8.58
N LYS A 5 -11.07 4.07 9.37
CA LYS A 5 -10.18 5.02 10.04
C LYS A 5 -9.65 4.39 11.33
N VAL A 6 -8.36 4.56 11.58
CA VAL A 6 -7.77 4.21 12.88
C VAL A 6 -8.26 5.25 13.89
N VAL A 7 -8.84 4.78 14.98
CA VAL A 7 -9.38 5.59 16.08
C VAL A 7 -8.85 5.05 17.40
N ARG A 8 -8.80 5.90 18.42
CA ARG A 8 -8.46 5.48 19.78
C ARG A 8 -9.72 5.04 20.51
N LEU A 9 -9.73 3.80 21.02
CA LEU A 9 -10.80 3.25 21.84
C LEU A 9 -10.23 2.95 23.23
N GLY A 10 -10.46 3.83 24.19
CA GLY A 10 -9.81 3.78 25.50
C GLY A 10 -8.29 3.95 25.38
N ASN A 11 -7.53 2.93 25.78
CA ASN A 11 -6.07 2.88 25.68
C ASN A 11 -5.54 2.08 24.50
N SER A 12 -6.41 1.61 23.61
CA SER A 12 -6.03 0.79 22.45
C SER A 12 -6.37 1.48 21.13
N ALA A 13 -5.60 1.16 20.09
CA ALA A 13 -5.95 1.51 18.72
C ALA A 13 -7.03 0.55 18.19
N ALA A 14 -8.04 1.09 17.52
CA ALA A 14 -9.12 0.34 16.90
C ALA A 14 -9.36 0.86 15.47
N ILE A 15 -10.01 0.06 14.63
CA ILE A 15 -10.41 0.46 13.28
C ILE A 15 -11.93 0.59 13.24
N ALA A 16 -12.41 1.79 12.92
CA ALA A 16 -13.84 2.04 12.78
C ALA A 16 -14.30 1.62 11.37
N ILE A 17 -15.20 0.64 11.30
CA ILE A 17 -15.84 0.15 10.07
C ILE A 17 -17.26 0.72 10.01
N LYS A 18 -17.71 1.20 8.83
CA LYS A 18 -19.07 1.71 8.69
C LYS A 18 -20.09 0.56 8.73
N LYS A 19 -21.26 0.81 9.32
CA LYS A 19 -22.34 -0.19 9.40
C LYS A 19 -22.82 -0.71 8.03
N LYS A 20 -22.70 0.10 6.97
CA LYS A 20 -23.05 -0.30 5.59
C LYS A 20 -22.13 -1.43 5.10
N ASP A 21 -20.82 -1.21 5.23
CA ASP A 21 -19.79 -2.18 4.85
C ASP A 21 -19.91 -3.49 5.63
N LEU A 22 -20.35 -3.42 6.90
CA LEU A 22 -20.62 -4.61 7.72
C LEU A 22 -21.74 -5.49 7.14
N LYS A 23 -22.83 -4.85 6.66
CA LYS A 23 -23.99 -5.55 6.08
C LYS A 23 -23.68 -6.12 4.70
N GLU A 24 -23.04 -5.34 3.85
CA GLU A 24 -22.69 -5.74 2.48
C GLU A 24 -21.73 -6.92 2.47
N ASN A 25 -20.74 -6.91 3.37
CA ASN A 25 -19.72 -7.97 3.47
C ASN A 25 -20.09 -9.08 4.47
N LYS A 26 -21.31 -9.05 5.05
CA LYS A 26 -21.81 -10.04 6.02
C LYS A 26 -20.83 -10.35 7.16
N LEU A 27 -20.12 -9.32 7.63
CA LEU A 27 -19.12 -9.44 8.68
C LEU A 27 -19.78 -9.72 10.03
N LYS A 28 -19.29 -10.74 10.74
CA LYS A 28 -19.79 -11.09 12.07
C LYS A 28 -18.86 -10.55 13.16
N PHE A 29 -19.45 -10.29 14.33
CA PHE A 29 -18.68 -9.98 15.51
C PHE A 29 -17.76 -11.17 15.85
N ASN A 30 -16.54 -10.88 16.33
CA ASN A 30 -15.50 -11.86 16.66
C ASN A 30 -14.91 -12.63 15.46
N GLN A 31 -15.14 -12.17 14.23
CA GLN A 31 -14.48 -12.72 13.06
C GLN A 31 -13.07 -12.14 12.92
N THR A 32 -12.08 -13.00 12.66
CA THR A 32 -10.70 -12.57 12.38
C THR A 32 -10.64 -11.90 11.01
N LEU A 33 -10.05 -10.70 10.95
CA LEU A 33 -9.87 -9.93 9.73
C LEU A 33 -8.40 -9.66 9.48
N LYS A 34 -7.97 -9.80 8.23
CA LYS A 34 -6.63 -9.39 7.81
C LYS A 34 -6.66 -7.90 7.50
N ILE A 35 -5.92 -7.12 8.28
CA ILE A 35 -5.83 -5.68 8.12
C ILE A 35 -4.51 -5.36 7.41
N SER A 36 -4.59 -4.50 6.39
CA SER A 36 -3.42 -4.01 5.66
C SER A 36 -3.43 -2.49 5.73
N VAL A 37 -2.33 -1.87 6.17
CA VAL A 37 -2.20 -0.42 6.18
C VAL A 37 -1.65 0.00 4.83
N ILE A 38 -2.46 0.73 4.05
CA ILE A 38 -2.00 1.35 2.81
C ILE A 38 -1.29 2.65 3.21
N ARG A 39 0.05 2.64 3.18
CA ARG A 39 0.85 3.84 3.41
C ARG A 39 0.81 4.70 2.15
N GLN A 40 0.09 5.81 2.19
CA GLN A 40 0.03 6.77 1.07
C GLN A 40 1.41 7.33 0.69
N ASP A 41 2.36 7.38 1.64
CA ASP A 41 3.72 7.88 1.39
C ASP A 41 4.53 6.98 0.45
N ASN A 42 4.20 5.68 0.37
CA ASN A 42 4.93 4.77 -0.53
C ASN A 42 4.63 5.08 -2.00
N GLU A 43 3.42 5.52 -2.35
CA GLU A 43 3.09 5.89 -3.73
C GLU A 43 3.79 7.19 -4.14
N ARG A 44 3.92 8.16 -3.22
CA ARG A 44 4.70 9.38 -3.46
C ARG A 44 6.19 9.09 -3.56
N ALA A 45 6.75 8.32 -2.64
CA ALA A 45 8.17 7.94 -2.68
C ALA A 45 8.51 7.12 -3.94
N LEU A 46 7.65 6.18 -4.34
CA LEU A 46 7.81 5.45 -5.61
C LEU A 46 7.67 6.40 -6.80
N SER A 47 6.69 7.31 -6.81
CA SER A 47 6.55 8.30 -7.89
C SER A 47 7.71 9.29 -7.97
N GLU A 48 8.36 9.63 -6.85
CA GLU A 48 9.53 10.51 -6.81
C GLU A 48 10.80 9.75 -7.25
N LEU A 49 10.99 8.52 -6.77
CA LEU A 49 12.12 7.66 -7.17
C LEU A 49 12.04 7.23 -8.65
N PHE A 50 10.86 6.89 -9.14
CA PHE A 50 10.63 6.52 -10.55
C PHE A 50 10.30 7.70 -11.46
N GLY A 51 9.91 8.87 -10.90
CA GLY A 51 9.64 10.09 -11.66
C GLY A 51 10.89 10.67 -12.32
N ILE A 52 12.07 10.47 -11.72
CA ILE A 52 13.38 10.78 -12.32
C ILE A 52 13.69 9.82 -13.49
N ALA A 53 13.07 8.64 -13.54
CA ALA A 53 13.28 7.64 -14.58
C ALA A 53 12.37 7.78 -15.81
N LYS A 54 11.40 8.73 -15.83
CA LYS A 54 10.48 8.92 -16.98
C LYS A 54 11.16 9.45 -18.26
N GLY A 55 12.44 9.83 -18.19
CA GLY A 55 13.26 10.24 -19.34
C GLY A 55 14.66 9.58 -19.38
N ALA A 56 14.96 8.67 -18.46
CA ALA A 56 16.24 7.98 -18.46
C ALA A 56 16.24 6.90 -19.54
N LYS A 57 17.10 7.06 -20.55
CA LYS A 57 17.34 6.01 -21.55
C LYS A 57 17.61 4.69 -20.81
N PRO A 58 16.98 3.57 -21.21
CA PRO A 58 17.31 2.28 -20.62
C PRO A 58 18.81 2.07 -20.79
N PHE A 59 19.49 1.76 -19.68
CA PHE A 59 20.90 1.39 -19.71
C PHE A 59 21.02 0.12 -20.56
N LYS A 60 21.37 0.27 -21.83
CA LYS A 60 21.86 -0.83 -22.66
C LYS A 60 23.28 -1.12 -22.23
N ARG A 61 23.44 -2.21 -21.49
CA ARG A 61 24.76 -2.78 -21.24
C ARG A 61 25.31 -3.23 -22.59
N GLU A 62 26.25 -2.50 -23.16
CA GLU A 62 27.00 -2.97 -24.33
C GLU A 62 27.75 -4.23 -23.90
N GLU A 63 27.31 -5.36 -24.46
CA GLU A 63 27.87 -6.66 -24.20
C GLU A 63 29.19 -6.79 -24.97
N LYS A 64 30.29 -6.94 -24.21
CA LYS A 64 31.61 -7.46 -24.61
C LYS A 64 32.41 -6.63 -25.63
N ASP A 65 33.50 -6.04 -25.12
CA ASP A 65 34.83 -6.33 -25.67
C ASP A 65 35.87 -6.31 -24.54
N ARG A 66 36.18 -7.48 -24.01
CA ARG A 66 37.52 -7.76 -23.49
C ARG A 66 38.14 -8.77 -24.46
N VAL A 67 38.74 -8.23 -25.51
CA VAL A 67 39.88 -8.88 -26.16
C VAL A 67 41.13 -8.29 -25.48
N PHE A 68 42.17 -9.12 -25.42
CA PHE A 68 43.48 -8.96 -24.75
C PHE A 68 43.55 -9.52 -23.33
#